data_AF-A0A7S2PT39-F1
#
_entry.id   AF-A0A7S2PT39-F1
#
_cell.length_a   1.000
_cell.length_b   1.000
_cell.length_c   1.000
_cell.angle_alpha   90.00
_cell.angle_beta   90.00
_cell.angle_gamma   90.00
#
_symmetry.space_group_name_H-M   'P 1'
#
loop_
_entity.id
_entity.type
_entity.pdbx_description
1 polymer ?
#
loop_
_entity_poly.entity_id
_entity_poly.type
_entity_poly.pdbx_seq_one_letter_code
_entity_poly.pdbx_strand_id
1 'polypeptide(L)'
;FAASASKQGGNARDVDSMGVANVAKAIQQLNQEQQQEQEQEQCKLVLISALALDRPDSKGYKVTNSMGGYVDKIMDYKLEGERAVESILGGNKNKNNHNNYVIVRPGVLLSGKTRNGAVDLEVNQGDTIGGGLSRDELAGVCVGAMMNGAARGVTVEVIERVP
;
A
#
# COMPACT_ATOMS: atom_id res chain seq x y z
N PHE A 1 9.69 -5.20 -4.34
CA PHE A 1 8.31 -5.00 -3.88
C PHE A 1 7.43 -5.23 -5.11
N ALA A 2 6.84 -6.42 -5.21
CA ALA A 2 5.99 -6.89 -6.32
C ALA A 2 5.79 -8.39 -6.08
N ALA A 3 4.70 -8.78 -5.42
CA ALA A 3 4.47 -10.19 -5.10
C ALA A 3 4.37 -11.04 -6.38
N SER A 4 3.78 -10.47 -7.43
CA SER A 4 3.77 -11.00 -8.80
C SER A 4 5.16 -11.21 -9.41
N ALA A 5 6.13 -10.34 -9.08
CA ALA A 5 7.49 -10.46 -9.58
C ALA A 5 8.39 -11.41 -8.76
N SER A 6 7.83 -12.09 -7.75
CA SER A 6 8.58 -13.09 -6.98
C SER A 6 8.75 -14.39 -7.77
N LYS A 7 9.68 -15.27 -7.35
CA LYS A 7 9.93 -16.55 -8.03
C LYS A 7 8.69 -17.46 -8.11
N GLN A 8 7.78 -17.33 -7.15
CA GLN A 8 6.50 -18.05 -7.10
C GLN A 8 5.32 -17.11 -7.37
N GLY A 9 5.59 -15.94 -7.94
CA GLY A 9 4.56 -14.96 -8.26
C GLY A 9 3.67 -15.43 -9.42
N GLY A 10 2.49 -14.83 -9.50
CA GLY A 10 1.63 -14.92 -10.67
C GLY A 10 1.79 -13.69 -11.56
N ASN A 11 0.88 -13.52 -12.53
CA ASN A 11 0.82 -12.27 -13.26
C ASN A 11 0.37 -11.11 -12.34
N ALA A 12 0.74 -9.88 -12.69
CA ALA A 12 0.45 -8.71 -11.87
C ALA A 12 -1.05 -8.42 -11.72
N ARG A 13 -1.87 -8.75 -12.72
CA ARG A 13 -3.33 -8.59 -12.64
C ARG A 13 -3.93 -9.45 -11.52
N ASP A 14 -3.56 -10.72 -11.48
CA ASP A 14 -4.12 -11.69 -10.55
C ASP A 14 -3.63 -11.41 -9.12
N VAL A 15 -2.37 -10.96 -8.96
CA VAL A 15 -1.76 -10.76 -7.64
C VAL A 15 -1.96 -9.34 -7.12
N ASP A 16 -1.56 -8.32 -7.87
CA ASP A 16 -1.52 -6.92 -7.40
C ASP A 16 -2.86 -6.19 -7.56
N SER A 17 -3.77 -6.65 -8.43
CA SER A 17 -5.15 -6.15 -8.50
C SER A 17 -6.16 -7.12 -7.86
N MET A 18 -6.40 -8.27 -8.49
CA MET A 18 -7.50 -9.17 -8.09
C MET A 18 -7.28 -9.78 -6.71
N GLY A 19 -6.05 -10.22 -6.40
CA GLY A 19 -5.68 -10.76 -5.10
C GLY A 19 -5.86 -9.73 -3.99
N VAL A 20 -5.43 -8.49 -4.22
CA VAL A 20 -5.63 -7.36 -3.29
C VAL A 20 -7.12 -7.08 -3.07
N ALA A 21 -7.92 -7.04 -4.15
CA ALA A 21 -9.36 -6.85 -4.05
C ALA A 21 -10.06 -7.99 -3.26
N ASN A 22 -9.60 -9.22 -3.42
CA ASN A 22 -10.13 -10.37 -2.68
C ASN A 22 -9.82 -10.26 -1.18
N VAL A 23 -8.61 -9.83 -0.80
CA VAL A 23 -8.26 -9.56 0.60
C VAL A 23 -9.16 -8.46 1.17
N ALA A 24 -9.38 -7.37 0.43
CA ALA A 24 -10.25 -6.29 0.86
C ALA A 24 -11.70 -6.76 1.11
N LYS A 25 -12.25 -7.61 0.22
CA LYS A 25 -13.59 -8.20 0.39
C LYS A 25 -13.67 -9.09 1.62
N ALA A 26 -12.65 -9.93 1.85
CA ALA A 26 -12.60 -10.79 3.04
C ALA A 26 -12.60 -9.95 4.33
N ILE A 27 -11.82 -8.87 4.37
CA ILE A 27 -11.80 -7.95 5.52
C ILE A 27 -13.15 -7.26 5.70
N GLN A 28 -13.79 -6.81 4.61
CA GLN A 28 -15.11 -6.19 4.67
C GLN A 28 -16.14 -7.16 5.25
N GLN A 29 -16.13 -8.41 4.81
CA GLN A 29 -17.03 -9.45 5.31
C GLN A 29 -16.80 -9.71 6.81
N LEU A 30 -15.55 -9.89 7.24
CA LEU A 30 -15.20 -10.07 8.66
C LEU A 30 -15.72 -8.91 9.51
N ASN A 31 -15.55 -7.66 9.04
CA ASN A 31 -16.04 -6.49 9.77
C ASN A 31 -17.58 -6.43 9.82
N GLN A 32 -18.29 -6.90 8.80
CA GLN A 32 -19.75 -6.96 8.81
C GLN A 32 -20.28 -8.03 9.77
N GLU A 33 -19.58 -9.14 9.90
CA GLU A 33 -19.88 -10.21 10.86
C GLU A 33 -19.64 -9.70 12.30
N GLN A 34 -18.48 -9.07 12.57
CA GLN A 34 -18.14 -8.50 13.88
C GLN A 34 -19.08 -7.39 14.35
N GLN A 35 -19.63 -6.56 13.44
CA GLN A 35 -20.59 -5.52 13.79
C GLN A 35 -21.90 -6.07 14.37
N GLN A 36 -22.26 -7.32 14.04
CA GLN A 36 -23.46 -7.97 14.58
C GLN A 36 -23.25 -8.44 16.02
N GLU A 37 -22.00 -8.66 16.44
CA GLU A 37 -21.60 -9.21 17.74
C GLU A 37 -21.23 -8.13 18.78
N GLN A 38 -21.39 -6.84 18.45
CA GLN A 38 -21.32 -5.66 19.33
C GLN A 38 -20.06 -5.40 20.18
N GLU A 39 -18.94 -6.12 20.04
CA GLU A 39 -17.78 -5.90 20.95
C GLU A 39 -16.38 -5.85 20.30
N GLN A 40 -16.21 -5.98 18.97
CA GLN A 40 -14.87 -6.06 18.35
C GLN A 40 -14.47 -4.83 17.52
N GLU A 41 -13.19 -4.47 17.63
CA GLU A 41 -12.56 -3.46 16.78
C GLU A 41 -12.45 -3.98 15.33
N GLN A 42 -12.81 -3.13 14.37
CA GLN A 42 -12.78 -3.49 12.95
C GLN A 42 -11.36 -3.80 12.47
N CYS A 43 -11.22 -4.91 11.75
CA CYS A 43 -9.99 -5.27 11.05
C CYS A 43 -9.59 -4.19 10.04
N LYS A 44 -8.34 -3.75 10.11
CA LYS A 44 -7.72 -2.74 9.25
C LYS A 44 -6.70 -3.37 8.30
N LEU A 45 -6.75 -3.01 7.02
CA LEU A 45 -5.76 -3.42 6.02
C LEU A 45 -4.61 -2.42 5.93
N VAL A 46 -3.36 -2.88 6.00
CA VAL A 46 -2.20 -2.09 5.57
C VAL A 46 -1.72 -2.64 4.23
N LEU A 47 -1.98 -1.91 3.15
CA LEU A 47 -1.56 -2.29 1.80
C LEU A 47 -0.23 -1.61 1.48
N ILE A 48 0.80 -2.39 1.20
CA ILE A 48 2.05 -1.88 0.63
C ILE A 48 1.88 -1.82 -0.90
N SER A 49 2.10 -0.65 -1.47
CA SER A 49 2.01 -0.32 -2.89
C SER A 49 3.32 0.28 -3.40
N ALA A 50 3.31 1.16 -4.41
CA ALA A 50 4.51 1.77 -4.98
C ALA A 50 4.41 3.28 -5.11
N LEU A 51 5.54 3.98 -4.98
CA LEU A 51 5.67 5.39 -5.32
C LEU A 51 5.47 5.63 -6.83
N ALA A 52 5.06 6.84 -7.18
CA ALA A 52 4.88 7.36 -8.54
C ALA A 52 3.68 6.77 -9.31
N LEU A 53 2.73 6.10 -8.64
CA LEU A 53 1.53 5.54 -9.28
C LEU A 53 0.62 6.60 -9.90
N ASP A 54 0.62 7.83 -9.36
CA ASP A 54 -0.14 8.95 -9.92
C ASP A 54 0.65 9.70 -11.03
N ARG A 55 1.84 9.20 -11.40
CA ARG A 55 2.71 9.78 -12.43
C ARG A 55 2.98 8.79 -13.57
N PRO A 56 1.94 8.32 -14.30
CA PRO A 56 2.09 7.31 -15.36
C PRO A 56 3.02 7.75 -16.49
N ASP A 57 3.15 9.06 -16.70
CA ASP A 57 4.04 9.61 -17.73
C ASP A 57 5.50 9.70 -17.33
N SER A 58 5.81 9.55 -16.05
CA SER A 58 7.19 9.62 -15.56
C SER A 58 8.04 8.48 -16.09
N LYS A 59 9.34 8.75 -16.26
CA LYS A 59 10.32 7.72 -16.67
C LYS A 59 10.36 6.58 -15.65
N GLY A 60 10.31 6.90 -14.35
CA GLY A 60 10.29 5.92 -13.27
C GLY A 60 9.11 4.96 -13.38
N TYR A 61 7.90 5.50 -13.57
CA TYR A 61 6.71 4.69 -13.80
C TYR A 61 6.87 3.78 -15.01
N LYS A 62 7.22 4.32 -16.20
CA LYS A 62 7.31 3.53 -17.44
C LYS A 62 8.34 2.40 -17.36
N VAL A 63 9.48 2.65 -16.72
CA VAL A 63 10.51 1.62 -16.49
C VAL A 63 10.03 0.54 -15.54
N THR A 64 9.42 0.94 -14.41
CA THR A 64 8.93 -0.01 -13.41
C THR A 64 7.69 -0.77 -13.89
N ASN A 65 6.81 -0.15 -14.67
CA ASN A 65 5.57 -0.75 -15.16
C ASN A 65 5.82 -1.94 -16.10
N SER A 66 6.96 -1.93 -16.79
CA SER A 66 7.43 -3.07 -17.58
C SER A 66 8.43 -3.96 -16.83
N MET A 67 8.92 -3.51 -15.65
CA MET A 67 10.12 -4.01 -14.99
C MET A 67 11.28 -4.29 -15.97
N GLY A 68 11.50 -3.43 -16.98
CA GLY A 68 12.51 -3.69 -18.01
C GLY A 68 12.17 -4.81 -19.00
N GLY A 69 10.88 -5.12 -19.17
CA GLY A 69 10.34 -6.12 -20.12
C GLY A 69 9.92 -7.46 -19.50
N TYR A 70 10.11 -7.66 -18.19
CA TYR A 70 9.86 -8.94 -17.53
C TYR A 70 8.44 -9.10 -16.98
N VAL A 71 7.74 -8.00 -16.70
CA VAL A 71 6.36 -7.99 -16.20
C VAL A 71 5.62 -6.88 -16.91
N ASP A 72 4.40 -7.14 -17.40
CA ASP A 72 3.59 -6.10 -18.05
C ASP A 72 2.62 -5.45 -17.06
N LYS A 73 2.51 -4.12 -17.14
CA LYS A 73 1.49 -3.30 -16.44
C LYS A 73 1.45 -3.43 -14.92
N ILE A 74 2.58 -3.74 -14.27
CA ILE A 74 2.57 -3.97 -12.82
C ILE A 74 2.15 -2.74 -12.01
N MET A 75 2.54 -1.54 -12.45
CA MET A 75 2.14 -0.29 -11.80
C MET A 75 0.66 0.01 -12.04
N ASP A 76 0.15 -0.26 -13.25
CA ASP A 76 -1.29 -0.14 -13.55
C ASP A 76 -2.12 -1.03 -12.61
N TYR A 77 -1.73 -2.29 -12.46
CA TYR A 77 -2.47 -3.23 -11.61
C TYR A 77 -2.33 -2.93 -10.12
N LYS A 78 -1.21 -2.35 -9.68
CA LYS A 78 -1.08 -1.83 -8.31
C LYS A 78 -2.05 -0.69 -8.05
N LEU A 79 -2.14 0.27 -8.97
CA LEU A 79 -3.10 1.37 -8.85
C LEU A 79 -4.56 0.87 -8.91
N GLU A 80 -4.84 -0.14 -9.73
CA GLU A 80 -6.15 -0.81 -9.76
C GLU A 80 -6.48 -1.47 -8.41
N GLY A 81 -5.52 -2.18 -7.82
CA GLY A 81 -5.64 -2.79 -6.49
C GLY A 81 -5.86 -1.77 -5.37
N GLU A 82 -5.15 -0.65 -5.40
CA GLU A 82 -5.39 0.47 -4.48
C GLU A 82 -6.82 0.99 -4.57
N ARG A 83 -7.29 1.31 -5.78
CA ARG A 83 -8.66 1.80 -6.01
C ARG A 83 -9.72 0.80 -5.57
N ALA A 84 -9.44 -0.50 -5.73
CA ALA A 84 -10.32 -1.55 -5.23
C ALA A 84 -10.39 -1.53 -3.69
N VAL A 85 -9.25 -1.42 -3.00
CA VAL A 85 -9.22 -1.27 -1.54
C VAL A 85 -10.00 -0.03 -1.09
N GLU A 86 -9.76 1.12 -1.72
CA GLU A 86 -10.45 2.37 -1.40
C GLU A 86 -11.96 2.24 -1.61
N SER A 87 -12.40 1.56 -2.67
CA SER A 87 -13.82 1.35 -2.97
C SER A 87 -14.50 0.38 -1.98
N ILE A 88 -13.81 -0.69 -1.58
CA ILE A 88 -14.36 -1.77 -0.74
C ILE A 88 -14.30 -1.41 0.75
N LEU A 89 -13.15 -0.89 1.20
CA LEU A 89 -12.88 -0.56 2.60
C LEU A 89 -12.98 0.95 2.89
N GLY A 90 -13.30 1.75 1.88
CA GLY A 90 -13.74 3.13 2.04
C GLY A 90 -15.07 3.17 2.77
N GLY A 91 -15.07 3.86 3.91
CA GLY A 91 -16.25 4.21 4.66
C GLY A 91 -17.22 5.01 3.79
N ASN A 92 -18.50 4.68 3.92
CA ASN A 92 -19.54 5.50 3.32
C ASN A 92 -19.84 6.65 4.28
N LYS A 93 -19.56 7.91 3.91
CA LYS A 93 -19.68 9.09 4.80
C LYS A 93 -21.04 9.22 5.53
N ASN A 94 -22.09 8.59 4.99
CA ASN A 94 -23.46 8.64 5.52
C ASN A 94 -23.81 7.51 6.50
N LYS A 95 -22.93 6.52 6.68
CA LYS A 95 -23.02 5.49 7.72
C LYS A 95 -21.78 5.69 8.59
N ASN A 96 -21.83 5.48 9.90
CA ASN A 96 -20.64 5.61 10.77
C ASN A 96 -19.57 4.52 10.51
N ASN A 97 -19.33 4.18 9.24
CA ASN A 97 -18.35 3.22 8.78
C ASN A 97 -17.07 4.02 8.52
N HIS A 98 -16.08 3.82 9.39
CA HIS A 98 -14.77 4.42 9.20
C HIS A 98 -14.03 3.69 8.07
N ASN A 99 -13.14 4.40 7.40
CA ASN A 99 -12.23 3.78 6.44
C ASN A 99 -11.34 2.76 7.18
N ASN A 100 -11.19 1.54 6.67
CA ASN A 100 -10.43 0.48 7.34
C ASN A 100 -9.18 0.06 6.56
N TYR A 101 -8.46 1.03 6.02
CA TYR A 101 -7.22 0.78 5.30
C TYR A 101 -6.18 1.88 5.53
N VAL A 102 -4.92 1.54 5.28
CA VAL A 102 -3.82 2.47 5.03
C VAL A 102 -3.07 1.95 3.81
N ILE A 103 -2.86 2.80 2.81
CA ILE A 103 -2.03 2.49 1.65
C ILE A 103 -0.67 3.16 1.86
N VAL A 104 0.39 2.36 1.83
CA VAL A 104 1.78 2.83 1.95
C VAL A 104 2.43 2.69 0.59
N ARG A 105 2.85 3.81 -0.02
CA ARG A 105 3.58 3.90 -1.28
C ARG A 105 5.08 4.14 -1.02
N PRO A 106 5.87 3.09 -0.73
CA PRO A 106 7.30 3.20 -0.55
C PRO A 106 8.03 3.62 -1.82
N GLY A 107 9.12 4.36 -1.63
CA GLY A 107 10.21 4.49 -2.60
C GLY A 107 10.90 3.16 -2.91
N VAL A 108 12.02 3.22 -3.64
CA VAL A 108 12.77 2.01 -4.00
C VAL A 108 13.29 1.30 -2.75
N LEU A 109 13.14 -0.03 -2.69
CA LEU A 109 13.63 -0.79 -1.54
C LEU A 109 15.14 -0.97 -1.59
N LEU A 110 15.82 -0.31 -0.67
CA LEU A 110 17.27 -0.35 -0.52
C LEU A 110 17.70 -1.63 0.22
N SER A 111 18.95 -2.00 -0.01
CA SER A 111 19.63 -3.08 0.72
C SER A 111 20.31 -2.52 1.96
N GLY A 112 20.37 -3.32 3.03
CA GLY A 112 20.94 -2.91 4.31
C GLY A 112 19.87 -2.62 5.35
N LYS A 113 20.34 -2.31 6.56
CA LYS A 113 19.51 -1.79 7.65
C LYS A 113 19.73 -0.30 7.78
N THR A 114 18.68 0.42 8.10
CA THR A 114 18.79 1.83 8.45
C THR A 114 19.57 2.01 9.74
N ARG A 115 20.19 3.19 9.88
CA ARG A 115 20.91 3.55 11.10
C ARG A 115 19.96 3.95 12.22
N ASN A 116 18.88 4.68 11.90
CA ASN A 116 18.00 5.29 12.90
C ASN A 116 16.54 4.81 12.83
N GLY A 117 16.21 3.81 12.01
CA GLY A 117 14.84 3.31 11.95
C GLY A 117 13.93 4.28 11.21
N ALA A 118 12.66 4.29 11.61
CA ALA A 118 11.65 5.17 11.02
C ALA A 118 11.87 6.68 11.27
N VAL A 119 12.86 7.08 12.08
CA VAL A 119 13.15 8.49 12.41
C VAL A 119 13.64 9.28 11.21
N ASP A 120 14.35 8.61 10.30
CA ASP A 120 14.91 9.24 9.10
C ASP A 120 13.92 9.21 7.92
N LEU A 121 12.66 8.80 8.16
CA LEU A 121 11.66 8.75 7.10
C LEU A 121 10.97 10.10 6.89
N GLU A 122 10.78 10.43 5.63
CA GLU A 122 9.86 11.46 5.20
C GLU A 122 8.55 10.82 4.74
N VAL A 123 7.43 11.33 5.27
CA VAL A 123 6.08 10.97 4.85
C VAL A 123 5.53 12.10 3.97
N ASN A 124 5.10 11.77 2.76
CA ASN A 124 4.67 12.74 1.76
C ASN A 124 3.35 12.31 1.08
N GLN A 125 2.81 13.19 0.23
CA GLN A 125 1.65 12.96 -0.63
C GLN A 125 1.80 13.68 -1.98
N GLY A 126 1.24 13.08 -3.05
CA GLY A 126 1.16 13.66 -4.39
C GLY A 126 2.29 13.20 -5.34
N ASP A 127 3.03 12.16 -4.96
CA ASP A 127 4.13 11.53 -5.69
C ASP A 127 5.22 12.55 -6.11
N THR A 128 5.43 13.60 -5.32
CA THR A 128 6.26 14.74 -5.72
C THR A 128 7.76 14.48 -5.55
N ILE A 129 8.13 13.66 -4.58
CA ILE A 129 9.52 13.36 -4.20
C ILE A 129 9.84 11.89 -4.50
N GLY A 130 11.03 11.64 -5.03
CA GLY A 130 11.57 10.30 -5.25
C GLY A 130 12.62 9.95 -4.20
N GLY A 131 12.71 8.69 -3.83
CA GLY A 131 13.71 8.22 -2.86
C GLY A 131 13.67 6.71 -2.71
N GLY A 132 14.50 6.21 -1.81
CA GLY A 132 14.49 4.82 -1.38
C GLY A 132 14.31 4.72 0.13
N LEU A 133 14.07 3.53 0.63
CA LEU A 133 14.08 3.22 2.06
C LEU A 133 14.44 1.75 2.26
N SER A 134 14.92 1.40 3.44
CA SER A 134 15.24 0.02 3.78
C SER A 134 13.97 -0.80 4.08
N ARG A 135 14.10 -2.13 4.08
CA ARG A 135 12.96 -3.03 4.37
C ARG A 135 12.53 -2.96 5.83
N ASP A 136 13.46 -2.72 6.75
CA ASP A 136 13.17 -2.58 8.18
C ASP A 136 12.49 -1.24 8.49
N GLU A 137 12.81 -0.16 7.77
CA GLU A 137 12.07 1.10 7.83
C GLU A 137 10.62 0.92 7.39
N LEU A 138 10.42 0.31 6.21
CA LEU A 138 9.07 0.02 5.71
C LEU A 138 8.28 -0.86 6.68
N ALA A 139 8.92 -1.87 7.29
CA ALA A 139 8.26 -2.69 8.30
C ALA A 139 7.82 -1.85 9.52
N GLY A 140 8.67 -0.91 9.96
CA GLY A 140 8.32 0.06 11.01
C GLY A 140 7.11 0.92 10.65
N VAL A 141 7.04 1.42 9.41
CA VAL A 141 5.87 2.17 8.90
C VAL A 141 4.61 1.30 8.95
N CYS A 142 4.68 0.05 8.51
CA CYS A 142 3.53 -0.86 8.54
C CYS A 142 3.04 -1.12 9.96
N VAL A 143 3.95 -1.35 10.92
CA VAL A 143 3.60 -1.51 12.34
C VAL A 143 2.97 -0.24 12.89
N GLY A 144 3.56 0.93 12.61
CA GLY A 144 2.99 2.22 13.01
C GLY A 144 1.60 2.46 12.44
N ALA A 145 1.38 2.14 11.17
CA ALA A 145 0.09 2.24 10.50
C ALA A 145 -0.95 1.31 11.12
N MET A 146 -0.57 0.09 11.52
CA MET A 146 -1.45 -0.83 12.24
C MET A 146 -1.82 -0.30 13.63
N MET A 147 -0.83 0.13 14.42
CA MET A 147 -1.03 0.56 15.81
C MET A 147 -1.73 1.92 15.94
N ASN A 148 -1.63 2.79 14.93
CA ASN A 148 -2.27 4.09 14.96
C ASN A 148 -3.77 3.98 14.60
N GLY A 149 -4.64 4.07 15.60
CA GLY A 149 -6.09 4.07 15.40
C GLY A 149 -6.61 5.25 14.56
N ALA A 150 -5.90 6.38 14.52
CA ALA A 150 -6.31 7.52 13.69
C ALA A 150 -5.92 7.36 12.21
N ALA A 151 -4.93 6.52 11.89
CA ALA A 151 -4.51 6.27 10.52
C ALA A 151 -5.49 5.34 9.81
N ARG A 152 -6.49 5.93 9.16
CA ARG A 152 -7.61 5.23 8.52
C ARG A 152 -8.04 5.98 7.25
N GLY A 153 -8.06 5.27 6.13
CA GLY A 153 -8.44 5.80 4.82
C GLY A 153 -7.45 6.80 4.25
N VAL A 154 -6.17 6.55 4.48
CA VAL A 154 -5.08 7.43 4.05
C VAL A 154 -4.14 6.66 3.13
N THR A 155 -3.64 7.38 2.13
CA THR A 155 -2.53 6.98 1.29
C THR A 155 -1.34 7.85 1.67
N VAL A 156 -0.20 7.22 1.94
CA VAL A 156 1.03 7.90 2.35
C VAL A 156 2.19 7.41 1.51
N GLU A 157 3.03 8.33 1.08
CA GLU A 157 4.28 8.03 0.40
C GLU A 157 5.41 8.06 1.42
N VAL A 158 6.32 7.09 1.36
CA VAL A 158 7.40 6.98 2.35
C VAL A 158 8.74 6.76 1.68
N ILE A 159 9.69 7.62 2.04
CA ILE A 159 11.07 7.62 1.55
C ILE A 159 12.01 7.96 2.70
N GLU A 160 13.25 7.51 2.63
CA GLU A 160 14.34 7.99 3.48
C GLU A 160 14.60 9.46 3.15
N ARG A 161 14.66 10.31 4.18
CA ARG A 161 15.02 11.71 4.06
C ARG A 161 16.49 11.78 3.67
N VAL A 162 16.75 12.29 2.48
CA VAL A 162 18.12 12.63 2.07
C VAL A 162 18.53 13.91 2.83
N PRO A 163 19.67 13.93 3.54
CA PRO A 163 20.17 15.12 4.24
C PRO A 163 20.34 16.35 3.35
#